data_AF-A0A7X6DGR8-F1
#
_entry.id   AF-A0A7X6DGR8-F1
#
_cell.length_a   1.000
_cell.length_b   1.000
_cell.length_c   1.000
_cell.angle_alpha   90.00
_cell.angle_beta   90.00
_cell.angle_gamma   90.00
#
_symmetry.space_group_name_H-M   'P 1'
#
loop_
_entity.id
_entity.type
_entity.pdbx_description
1 polymer ?
#
loop_
_entity_poly.entity_id
_entity_poly.type
_entity_poly.pdbx_seq_one_letter_code
_entity_poly.pdbx_strand_id
1 'polypeptide(L)'
;MVLVLLGLGGGAWAQAKAEPDYTLSYNVGAVTDYRYRGISQTRHKPALQGGADFAHKSGLYLGTWASTIKWIKDAGGDAPVELDLYGGYKGSAGAVGYDVGVLRYQYPGHSLATSPNTTELYGAATFGVATLKYSHSVSNLFGFADSKNSYYVEAAATFDLGNGFSLVPHAGYQKVKNNDDFSYSDFSLTLGKDFGNGFSASVAAIGTDAGHQHYVTPAGRFLGRSVLVLGGKYTF
;
A
#
# COMPACT_ATOMS: atom_id res chain seq x y z
N MET A 1 54.80 -35.27 37.88
CA MET A 1 54.24 -35.17 36.52
C MET A 1 53.48 -36.45 36.24
N VAL A 2 52.15 -36.39 36.30
CA VAL A 2 51.13 -37.16 35.55
C VAL A 2 49.80 -36.56 36.04
N LEU A 3 49.13 -35.87 35.12
CA LEU A 3 47.82 -35.27 35.27
C LEU A 3 46.80 -36.29 34.75
N VAL A 4 45.78 -36.65 35.55
CA VAL A 4 44.61 -37.43 35.10
C VAL A 4 43.35 -36.75 35.61
N LEU A 5 42.45 -36.50 34.65
CA LEU A 5 41.12 -35.88 34.74
C LEU A 5 40.09 -36.67 35.58
N LEU A 6 39.06 -35.95 36.06
CA LEU A 6 37.61 -36.30 36.14
C LEU A 6 36.88 -35.00 36.58
N GLY A 7 36.11 -34.28 35.74
CA GLY A 7 34.72 -34.59 35.32
C GLY A 7 33.77 -34.48 36.53
N LEU A 8 32.75 -33.61 36.62
CA LEU A 8 31.64 -33.28 35.72
C LEU A 8 30.79 -32.18 36.42
N GLY A 9 30.01 -31.39 35.67
CA GLY A 9 28.87 -30.67 36.28
C GLY A 9 28.44 -29.34 35.67
N GLY A 10 28.61 -29.11 34.36
CA GLY A 10 28.00 -27.96 33.69
C GLY A 10 26.62 -28.33 33.14
N GLY A 11 25.58 -28.23 33.95
CA GLY A 11 24.20 -28.28 33.45
C GLY A 11 23.93 -27.07 32.56
N ALA A 12 23.93 -27.28 31.25
CA ALA A 12 23.49 -26.28 30.29
C ALA A 12 21.98 -26.12 30.42
N TRP A 13 21.55 -25.03 31.05
CA TRP A 13 20.16 -24.57 30.95
C TRP A 13 19.94 -24.18 29.50
N ALA A 14 19.17 -24.99 28.77
CA ALA A 14 18.62 -24.57 27.49
C ALA A 14 17.64 -23.41 27.78
N GLN A 15 18.14 -22.19 27.68
CA GLN A 15 17.33 -20.98 27.77
C GLN A 15 16.45 -21.00 26.51
N ALA A 16 15.18 -21.37 26.66
CA ALA A 16 14.20 -21.25 25.60
C ALA A 16 14.25 -19.79 25.10
N LYS A 17 14.71 -19.59 23.87
CA LYS A 17 14.78 -18.26 23.26
C LYS A 17 13.34 -17.77 23.14
N ALA A 18 12.96 -16.79 23.96
CA ALA A 18 11.65 -16.16 23.87
C ALA A 18 11.43 -15.72 22.43
N GLU A 19 10.29 -16.10 21.85
CA GLU A 19 9.93 -15.61 20.53
C GLU A 19 9.87 -14.08 20.57
N PRO A 20 10.37 -13.41 19.52
CA PRO A 20 10.31 -11.95 19.49
C PRO A 20 8.86 -11.47 19.61
N ASP A 21 8.68 -10.32 20.27
CA ASP A 21 7.38 -9.64 20.32
C ASP A 21 7.04 -8.91 19.00
N TYR A 22 7.67 -9.31 17.91
CA TYR A 22 7.47 -8.75 16.59
C TYR A 22 7.51 -9.81 15.50
N THR A 23 6.90 -9.49 14.36
CA THR A 23 6.98 -10.25 13.12
C THR A 23 7.64 -9.40 12.04
N LEU A 24 8.45 -10.05 11.20
CA LEU A 24 8.92 -9.49 9.94
C LEU A 24 8.25 -10.25 8.80
N SER A 25 7.79 -9.54 7.78
CA SER A 25 7.23 -10.12 6.57
C SER A 25 7.75 -9.40 5.34
N TYR A 26 7.96 -10.15 4.28
CA TYR A 26 8.41 -9.64 2.99
C TYR A 26 7.42 -10.06 1.92
N ASN A 27 7.35 -9.28 0.85
CA ASN A 27 6.55 -9.66 -0.30
C ASN A 27 7.16 -9.19 -1.61
N VAL A 28 6.83 -9.94 -2.65
CA VAL A 28 7.11 -9.58 -4.04
C VAL A 28 5.89 -9.94 -4.88
N GLY A 29 5.58 -9.10 -5.87
CA GLY A 29 4.43 -9.31 -6.73
C GLY A 29 4.53 -8.56 -8.04
N ALA A 30 3.54 -8.82 -8.88
CA ALA A 30 3.36 -8.11 -10.12
C ALA A 30 1.87 -7.88 -10.40
N VAL A 31 1.58 -6.76 -11.05
CA VAL A 31 0.24 -6.42 -11.53
C VAL A 31 0.31 -6.03 -13.00
N THR A 32 -0.79 -6.23 -13.75
CA THR A 32 -0.85 -5.84 -15.16
C THR A 32 -0.92 -4.32 -15.37
N ASP A 33 -1.39 -3.58 -14.36
CA ASP A 33 -1.45 -2.11 -14.31
C ASP A 33 -1.42 -1.68 -12.84
N TYR A 34 -0.39 -0.97 -12.39
CA TYR A 34 -0.38 -0.41 -11.04
C TYR A 34 -1.28 0.83 -11.04
N ARG A 35 -2.33 0.80 -10.23
CA ARG A 35 -3.28 1.90 -10.07
C ARG A 35 -3.31 2.40 -8.63
N TYR A 36 -3.16 3.71 -8.49
CA TYR A 36 -3.32 4.41 -7.23
C TYR A 36 -4.63 5.18 -7.27
N ARG A 37 -5.55 4.90 -6.33
CA ARG A 37 -6.91 5.47 -6.29
C ARG A 37 -7.57 5.42 -7.69
N GLY A 38 -7.49 4.26 -8.35
CA GLY A 38 -8.04 4.05 -9.70
C GLY A 38 -7.27 4.64 -10.89
N ILE A 39 -6.29 5.53 -10.69
CA ILE A 39 -5.47 6.12 -11.75
C ILE A 39 -4.21 5.31 -12.02
N SER A 40 -3.98 4.94 -13.28
CA SER A 40 -2.77 4.19 -13.68
C SER A 40 -1.47 4.97 -13.46
N GLN A 41 -0.56 4.34 -12.72
CA GLN A 41 0.79 4.84 -12.42
C GLN A 41 1.82 4.31 -13.43
N THR A 42 1.49 3.25 -14.17
CA THR A 42 2.40 2.56 -15.10
C THR A 42 2.03 2.67 -16.57
N ARG A 43 1.06 3.52 -16.92
CA ARG A 43 0.49 3.67 -18.27
C ARG A 43 -0.09 2.37 -18.82
N HIS A 44 -0.87 1.66 -18.02
CA HIS A 44 -1.48 0.38 -18.41
C HIS A 44 -0.47 -0.70 -18.78
N LYS A 45 0.73 -0.62 -18.21
CA LYS A 45 1.78 -1.62 -18.40
C LYS A 45 2.03 -2.35 -17.08
N PRO A 46 2.55 -3.58 -17.14
CA PRO A 46 2.88 -4.32 -15.94
C PRO A 46 3.81 -3.56 -15.00
N ALA A 47 3.62 -3.81 -13.71
CA ALA A 47 4.42 -3.27 -12.62
C ALA A 47 4.98 -4.39 -11.77
N LEU A 48 6.24 -4.27 -11.35
CA LEU A 48 6.81 -5.09 -10.28
C LEU A 48 6.65 -4.35 -8.96
N GLN A 49 6.32 -5.10 -7.92
CA GLN A 49 6.00 -4.59 -6.59
C GLN A 49 6.70 -5.42 -5.53
N GLY A 50 7.03 -4.82 -4.40
CA GLY A 50 7.54 -5.55 -3.25
C GLY A 50 7.63 -4.68 -2.01
N GLY A 51 7.76 -5.32 -0.86
CA GLY A 51 7.81 -4.61 0.41
C GLY A 51 8.36 -5.44 1.55
N ALA A 52 8.57 -4.75 2.67
CA ALA A 52 8.99 -5.32 3.93
C ALA A 52 8.20 -4.66 5.07
N ASP A 53 7.71 -5.47 5.98
CA ASP A 53 6.84 -5.09 7.08
C ASP A 53 7.41 -5.57 8.41
N PHE A 54 7.43 -4.67 9.39
CA PHE A 54 7.66 -4.94 10.80
C PHE A 54 6.36 -4.67 11.56
N ALA A 55 5.91 -5.62 12.36
CA ALA A 55 4.77 -5.44 13.27
C ALA A 55 5.12 -5.92 14.67
N HIS A 56 4.85 -5.10 15.67
CA HIS A 56 5.08 -5.42 17.08
C HIS A 56 3.75 -5.78 17.76
N LYS A 57 3.78 -6.69 18.75
CA LYS A 57 2.59 -7.14 19.51
C LYS A 57 1.85 -5.99 20.22
N SER A 58 2.52 -4.86 20.46
CA SER A 58 1.87 -3.66 21.01
C SER A 58 0.88 -2.99 20.06
N GLY A 59 0.92 -3.29 18.75
CA GLY A 59 0.16 -2.62 17.71
C GLY A 59 0.99 -1.67 16.84
N LEU A 60 2.22 -1.33 17.25
CA LEU A 60 3.13 -0.52 16.44
C LEU A 60 3.59 -1.30 15.20
N TYR A 61 3.62 -0.62 14.06
CA TYR A 61 4.18 -1.19 12.83
C TYR A 61 4.95 -0.14 12.02
N LEU A 62 5.86 -0.63 11.20
CA LEU A 62 6.61 0.14 10.21
C LEU A 62 6.81 -0.74 8.98
N GLY A 63 6.74 -0.16 7.80
CA GLY A 63 7.01 -0.89 6.58
C GLY A 63 7.45 0.01 5.45
N THR A 64 7.86 -0.66 4.38
CA THR A 64 8.18 -0.04 3.11
C THR A 64 7.62 -0.85 1.98
N TRP A 65 7.23 -0.16 0.93
CA TRP A 65 6.75 -0.75 -0.30
C TRP A 65 7.32 -0.01 -1.49
N ALA A 66 7.58 -0.70 -2.59
CA ALA A 66 8.05 -0.08 -3.81
C ALA A 66 7.36 -0.68 -5.03
N SER A 67 7.20 0.15 -6.06
CA SER A 67 6.72 -0.29 -7.35
C SER A 67 7.37 0.46 -8.49
N THR A 68 7.54 -0.23 -9.63
CA THR A 68 7.86 0.44 -10.88
C THR A 68 6.70 1.34 -11.32
N ILE A 69 7.01 2.54 -11.81
CA ILE A 69 6.05 3.53 -12.29
C ILE A 69 6.50 4.15 -13.61
N LYS A 70 5.62 4.93 -14.24
CA LYS A 70 5.92 5.71 -15.46
C LYS A 70 5.40 7.15 -15.41
N TRP A 71 4.47 7.46 -14.51
CA TRP A 71 3.77 8.73 -14.49
C TRP A 71 4.69 9.94 -14.27
N ILE A 72 5.77 9.80 -13.49
CA ILE A 72 6.77 10.88 -13.32
C ILE A 72 7.42 11.25 -14.66
N LYS A 73 7.75 10.24 -15.47
CA LYS A 73 8.29 10.46 -16.83
C LYS A 73 7.26 11.12 -17.74
N ASP A 74 6.00 10.76 -17.61
CA ASP A 74 4.90 11.36 -18.36
C ASP A 74 4.64 12.82 -17.97
N ALA A 75 4.92 13.18 -16.71
CA ALA A 75 4.86 14.55 -16.20
C ALA A 75 6.14 15.38 -16.52
N GLY A 76 7.09 14.83 -17.28
CA GLY A 76 8.31 15.53 -17.70
C GLY A 76 9.50 15.40 -16.74
N GLY A 77 9.43 14.52 -15.74
CA GLY A 77 10.53 14.23 -14.81
C GLY A 77 11.23 12.90 -15.10
N ASP A 78 12.04 12.44 -14.14
CA ASP A 78 12.67 11.11 -14.14
C ASP A 78 12.61 10.47 -12.76
N ALA A 79 11.81 9.41 -12.62
CA ALA A 79 11.81 8.51 -11.47
C ALA A 79 11.05 7.23 -11.88
N PRO A 80 11.72 6.10 -12.12
CA PRO A 80 11.06 4.87 -12.56
C PRO A 80 10.46 4.05 -11.42
N VAL A 81 10.68 4.47 -10.17
CA VAL A 81 10.26 3.76 -8.96
C VAL A 81 9.58 4.73 -8.00
N GLU A 82 8.49 4.26 -7.41
CA GLU A 82 7.85 4.81 -6.22
C GLU A 82 8.34 3.99 -5.02
N LEU A 83 8.74 4.67 -3.95
CA LEU A 83 9.13 4.11 -2.67
C LEU A 83 8.26 4.72 -1.59
N ASP A 84 7.45 3.89 -0.95
CA ASP A 84 6.60 4.25 0.15
C ASP A 84 7.25 3.84 1.46
N LEU A 85 7.22 4.73 2.44
CA LEU A 85 7.56 4.47 3.83
C LEU A 85 6.32 4.73 4.67
N TYR A 86 5.98 3.80 5.54
CA TYR A 86 4.82 3.94 6.40
C TYR A 86 5.05 3.40 7.78
N GLY A 87 4.24 3.89 8.71
CA GLY A 87 4.20 3.38 10.07
C GLY A 87 2.99 3.93 10.79
N GLY A 88 2.63 3.26 11.87
CA GLY A 88 1.44 3.60 12.61
C GLY A 88 1.19 2.66 13.77
N TYR A 89 -0.03 2.72 14.25
CA TYR A 89 -0.51 1.93 15.37
C TYR A 89 -1.87 1.34 15.05
N LYS A 90 -1.99 0.01 15.18
CA LYS A 90 -3.25 -0.73 15.07
C LYS A 90 -3.70 -1.21 16.45
N GLY A 91 -5.00 -1.11 16.69
CA GLY A 91 -5.61 -1.61 17.92
C GLY A 91 -7.10 -1.88 17.75
N SER A 92 -7.78 -2.13 18.86
CA SER A 92 -9.23 -2.29 18.89
C SER A 92 -9.83 -1.64 20.13
N ALA A 93 -11.04 -1.10 19.97
CA ALA A 93 -11.87 -0.56 21.03
C ALA A 93 -13.24 -1.25 20.96
N GLY A 94 -13.42 -2.29 21.77
CA GLY A 94 -14.59 -3.18 21.65
C GLY A 94 -14.60 -3.88 20.29
N ALA A 95 -15.71 -3.75 19.56
CA ALA A 95 -15.87 -4.37 18.24
C ALA A 95 -15.25 -3.56 17.08
N VAL A 96 -14.73 -2.36 17.34
CA VAL A 96 -14.14 -1.49 16.32
C VAL A 96 -12.63 -1.63 16.34
N GLY A 97 -12.06 -2.09 15.22
CA GLY A 97 -10.62 -1.99 14.95
C GLY A 97 -10.27 -0.57 14.50
N TYR A 98 -9.08 -0.09 14.84
CA TYR A 98 -8.57 1.20 14.36
C TYR A 98 -7.12 1.09 13.88
N ASP A 99 -6.78 1.94 12.92
CA ASP A 99 -5.43 2.12 12.39
C ASP A 99 -5.18 3.61 12.21
N VAL A 100 -4.13 4.13 12.85
CA VAL A 100 -3.69 5.52 12.67
C VAL A 100 -2.24 5.52 12.27
N GLY A 101 -1.90 6.29 11.25
CA GLY A 101 -0.57 6.20 10.68
C GLY A 101 -0.17 7.38 9.81
N VAL A 102 1.07 7.29 9.35
CA VAL A 102 1.68 8.18 8.38
C VAL A 102 2.13 7.36 7.18
N LEU A 103 2.00 7.93 5.99
CA LEU A 103 2.54 7.38 4.77
C LEU A 103 3.33 8.45 4.04
N ARG A 104 4.52 8.10 3.59
CA ARG A 104 5.42 8.97 2.83
C ARG A 104 5.69 8.31 1.49
N TYR A 105 5.08 8.85 0.44
CA TYR A 105 5.36 8.47 -0.94
C TYR A 105 6.60 9.23 -1.41
N GLN A 106 7.58 8.50 -1.92
CA GLN A 106 8.83 9.06 -2.42
C GLN A 106 9.09 8.60 -3.85
N TYR A 107 9.64 9.51 -4.63
CA TYR A 107 10.02 9.27 -6.02
C TYR A 107 11.51 9.62 -6.14
N PRO A 108 12.41 8.68 -5.79
CA PRO A 108 13.84 8.95 -5.77
C PRO A 108 14.35 9.44 -7.12
N GLY A 109 15.11 10.53 -7.11
CA GLY A 109 15.67 11.14 -8.32
C GLY A 109 14.70 11.98 -9.14
N HIS A 110 13.45 12.20 -8.67
CA HIS A 110 12.48 13.01 -9.42
C HIS A 110 13.06 14.38 -9.81
N SER A 111 12.71 14.84 -11.01
CA SER A 111 13.14 16.13 -11.56
C SER A 111 11.97 17.08 -11.88
N LEU A 112 10.78 16.81 -11.32
CA LEU A 112 9.62 17.70 -11.44
C LEU A 112 9.82 19.00 -10.67
N ALA A 113 9.29 20.11 -11.22
CA ALA A 113 9.36 21.43 -10.61
C ALA A 113 8.63 21.51 -9.26
N THR A 114 7.44 20.91 -9.18
CA THR A 114 6.75 20.68 -7.91
C THR A 114 7.06 19.27 -7.45
N SER A 115 7.53 19.11 -6.21
CA SER A 115 7.88 17.78 -5.71
C SER A 115 6.66 16.85 -5.70
N PRO A 116 6.78 15.64 -6.27
CA PRO A 116 5.77 14.59 -6.20
C PRO A 116 5.74 13.87 -4.84
N ASN A 117 6.78 14.06 -4.01
CA ASN A 117 6.88 13.38 -2.73
C ASN A 117 5.78 13.86 -1.78
N THR A 118 4.93 12.94 -1.37
CA THR A 118 3.71 13.25 -0.63
C THR A 118 3.77 12.64 0.76
N THR A 119 3.40 13.39 1.80
CA THR A 119 3.18 12.85 3.14
C THR A 119 1.70 12.93 3.47
N GLU A 120 1.10 11.80 3.78
CA GLU A 120 -0.27 11.70 4.26
C GLU A 120 -0.30 11.21 5.72
N LEU A 121 -1.14 11.83 6.54
CA LEU A 121 -1.59 11.25 7.82
C LEU A 121 -2.92 10.56 7.57
N TYR A 122 -3.19 9.45 8.23
CA TYR A 122 -4.47 8.77 8.06
C TYR A 122 -5.01 8.16 9.34
N GLY A 123 -6.33 7.95 9.34
CA GLY A 123 -7.06 7.16 10.32
C GLY A 123 -8.06 6.26 9.62
N ALA A 124 -8.18 5.03 10.10
CA ALA A 124 -9.17 4.07 9.64
C ALA A 124 -9.91 3.44 10.83
N ALA A 125 -11.17 3.12 10.61
CA ALA A 125 -12.02 2.38 11.53
C ALA A 125 -12.64 1.18 10.81
N THR A 126 -12.55 0.01 11.42
CA THR A 126 -13.07 -1.24 10.88
C THR A 126 -14.12 -1.82 11.83
N PHE A 127 -15.30 -2.14 11.31
CA PHE A 127 -16.37 -2.79 12.05
C PHE A 127 -16.93 -3.96 11.23
N GLY A 128 -16.74 -5.18 11.73
CA GLY A 128 -17.04 -6.38 10.97
C GLY A 128 -16.24 -6.43 9.67
N VAL A 129 -16.93 -6.57 8.54
CA VAL A 129 -16.30 -6.61 7.21
C VAL A 129 -15.94 -5.23 6.66
N ALA A 130 -16.53 -4.16 7.21
CA ALA A 130 -16.47 -2.82 6.63
C ALA A 130 -15.35 -1.97 7.25
N THR A 131 -14.64 -1.22 6.42
CA THR A 131 -13.62 -0.25 6.81
C THR A 131 -13.92 1.10 6.19
N LEU A 132 -13.83 2.16 6.99
CA LEU A 132 -13.81 3.55 6.54
C LEU A 132 -12.42 4.12 6.84
N LYS A 133 -11.79 4.78 5.87
CA LYS A 133 -10.48 5.41 6.03
C LYS A 133 -10.48 6.82 5.49
N TYR A 134 -9.76 7.70 6.18
CA TYR A 134 -9.50 9.06 5.78
C TYR A 134 -7.99 9.31 5.77
N SER A 135 -7.46 9.78 4.64
CA SER A 135 -6.08 10.19 4.45
C SER A 135 -6.02 11.70 4.16
N HIS A 136 -5.06 12.40 4.76
CA HIS A 136 -4.89 13.84 4.66
C HIS A 136 -3.45 14.20 4.32
N SER A 137 -3.25 14.90 3.20
CA SER A 137 -1.93 15.30 2.74
C SER A 137 -1.43 16.52 3.51
N VAL A 138 -0.31 16.38 4.22
CA VAL A 138 0.37 17.47 4.94
C VAL A 138 1.45 18.15 4.09
N SER A 139 1.64 17.69 2.85
CA SER A 139 2.46 18.31 1.79
C SER A 139 1.64 18.51 0.52
N ASN A 140 2.25 19.03 -0.55
CA ASN A 140 1.64 18.93 -1.89
C ASN A 140 1.37 17.46 -2.23
N LEU A 141 0.24 17.22 -2.87
CA LEU A 141 -0.23 15.94 -3.34
C LEU A 141 0.36 15.67 -4.73
N PHE A 142 1.24 14.68 -4.86
CA PHE A 142 1.72 14.09 -6.11
C PHE A 142 2.11 15.08 -7.23
N GLY A 143 2.76 16.18 -6.87
CA GLY A 143 3.26 17.16 -7.83
C GLY A 143 2.24 18.22 -8.23
N PHE A 144 1.03 18.19 -7.69
CA PHE A 144 0.09 19.30 -7.80
C PHE A 144 0.57 20.46 -6.93
N ALA A 145 0.86 21.60 -7.56
CA ALA A 145 1.29 22.80 -6.84
C ALA A 145 0.17 23.30 -5.90
N ASP A 146 0.57 23.86 -4.75
CA ASP A 146 -0.34 24.46 -3.75
C ASP A 146 -1.52 23.56 -3.33
N SER A 147 -1.27 22.25 -3.25
CA SER A 147 -2.31 21.24 -3.00
C SER A 147 -2.22 20.60 -1.60
N LYS A 148 -1.44 21.20 -0.69
CA LYS A 148 -1.44 20.81 0.72
C LYS A 148 -2.85 20.85 1.29
N ASN A 149 -3.18 19.91 2.17
CA ASN A 149 -4.51 19.66 2.72
C ASN A 149 -5.51 19.03 1.74
N SER A 150 -5.02 18.48 0.61
CA SER A 150 -5.78 17.48 -0.15
C SER A 150 -6.11 16.29 0.74
N TYR A 151 -7.21 15.59 0.46
CA TYR A 151 -7.62 14.44 1.24
C TYR A 151 -8.26 13.36 0.38
N TYR A 152 -8.29 12.16 0.93
CA TYR A 152 -8.98 11.01 0.36
C TYR A 152 -9.80 10.33 1.43
N VAL A 153 -11.04 9.99 1.09
CA VAL A 153 -11.92 9.19 1.94
C VAL A 153 -12.32 7.94 1.16
N GLU A 154 -12.23 6.78 1.80
CA GLU A 154 -12.58 5.50 1.19
C GLU A 154 -13.38 4.63 2.14
N ALA A 155 -14.28 3.84 1.55
CA ALA A 155 -14.97 2.75 2.21
C ALA A 155 -14.74 1.45 1.43
N ALA A 156 -14.44 0.38 2.15
CA ALA A 156 -14.30 -0.95 1.58
C ALA A 156 -14.95 -1.99 2.50
N ALA A 157 -15.34 -3.13 1.94
CA ALA A 157 -15.78 -4.27 2.73
C ALA A 157 -15.10 -5.54 2.25
N THR A 158 -14.58 -6.36 3.16
CA THR A 158 -13.91 -7.63 2.82
C THR A 158 -14.80 -8.81 3.19
N PHE A 159 -15.36 -9.47 2.18
CA PHE A 159 -16.16 -10.67 2.36
C PHE A 159 -15.30 -11.91 2.14
N ASP A 160 -15.22 -12.78 3.15
CA ASP A 160 -14.68 -14.13 2.99
C ASP A 160 -15.75 -15.00 2.31
N LEU A 161 -15.41 -15.53 1.13
CA LEU A 161 -16.29 -16.43 0.36
C LEU A 161 -16.01 -17.90 0.64
N GLY A 162 -15.04 -18.19 1.53
CA GLY A 162 -14.56 -19.52 1.83
C GLY A 162 -13.53 -20.04 0.83
N ASN A 163 -12.85 -21.13 1.20
CA ASN A 163 -11.82 -21.78 0.38
C ASN A 163 -10.74 -20.80 -0.11
N GLY A 164 -10.37 -19.80 0.70
CA GLY A 164 -9.37 -18.80 0.35
C GLY A 164 -9.81 -17.75 -0.68
N PHE A 165 -11.09 -17.71 -1.06
CA PHE A 165 -11.62 -16.64 -1.91
C PHE A 165 -12.11 -15.46 -1.07
N SER A 166 -11.88 -14.25 -1.56
CA SER A 166 -12.41 -13.03 -0.97
C SER A 166 -12.98 -12.09 -2.02
N LEU A 167 -14.02 -11.35 -1.66
CA LEU A 167 -14.62 -10.30 -2.50
C LEU A 167 -14.54 -8.96 -1.78
N VAL A 168 -13.99 -7.96 -2.46
CA VAL A 168 -13.76 -6.63 -1.89
C VAL A 168 -14.34 -5.55 -2.79
N PRO A 169 -15.59 -5.10 -2.56
CA PRO A 169 -16.06 -3.82 -3.08
C PRO A 169 -15.35 -2.65 -2.37
N HIS A 170 -15.06 -1.61 -3.14
CA HIS A 170 -14.43 -0.37 -2.68
C HIS A 170 -15.03 0.84 -3.40
N ALA A 171 -15.19 1.94 -2.67
CA ALA A 171 -15.49 3.26 -3.21
C ALA A 171 -14.66 4.34 -2.50
N GLY A 172 -14.14 5.29 -3.27
CA GLY A 172 -13.27 6.36 -2.78
C GLY A 172 -13.61 7.72 -3.39
N TYR A 173 -13.15 8.78 -2.73
CA TYR A 173 -13.17 10.14 -3.24
C TYR A 173 -11.89 10.89 -2.88
N GLN A 174 -11.20 11.38 -3.91
CA GLN A 174 -10.03 12.23 -3.82
C GLN A 174 -10.43 13.68 -4.01
N LYS A 175 -10.16 14.51 -3.00
CA LYS A 175 -10.13 15.97 -3.16
C LYS A 175 -8.69 16.43 -3.39
N VAL A 176 -8.45 17.16 -4.47
CA VAL A 176 -7.18 17.87 -4.71
C VAL A 176 -7.39 19.34 -4.40
N LYS A 177 -6.77 19.81 -3.31
CA LYS A 177 -6.91 21.20 -2.86
C LYS A 177 -6.39 22.14 -3.95
N ASN A 178 -7.14 23.22 -4.18
CA ASN A 178 -6.86 24.26 -5.18
C ASN A 178 -6.75 23.75 -6.62
N ASN A 179 -7.24 22.53 -6.89
CA ASN A 179 -7.19 21.93 -8.22
C ASN A 179 -8.38 20.97 -8.42
N ASP A 180 -9.59 21.53 -8.37
CA ASP A 180 -10.85 20.76 -8.31
C ASP A 180 -11.09 19.88 -9.55
N ASP A 181 -10.54 20.26 -10.70
CA ASP A 181 -10.56 19.48 -11.95
C ASP A 181 -9.85 18.12 -11.84
N PHE A 182 -8.99 17.96 -10.84
CA PHE A 182 -8.28 16.72 -10.50
C PHE A 182 -8.91 16.02 -9.29
N SER A 183 -10.05 16.48 -8.78
CA SER A 183 -10.81 15.75 -7.78
C SER A 183 -11.75 14.75 -8.46
N TYR A 184 -11.88 13.55 -7.90
CA TYR A 184 -12.65 12.46 -8.52
C TYR A 184 -12.98 11.36 -7.52
N SER A 185 -13.94 10.52 -7.88
CA SER A 185 -14.27 9.26 -7.24
C SER A 185 -13.73 8.06 -8.01
N ASP A 186 -13.35 7.03 -7.26
CA ASP A 186 -12.94 5.74 -7.80
C ASP A 186 -13.71 4.59 -7.16
N PHE A 187 -13.85 3.52 -7.93
CA PHE A 187 -14.61 2.34 -7.55
C PHE A 187 -13.86 1.10 -7.98
N SER A 188 -13.92 0.06 -7.15
CA SER A 188 -13.45 -1.25 -7.56
C SER A 188 -14.24 -2.39 -6.96
N LEU A 189 -14.15 -3.54 -7.64
CA LEU A 189 -14.58 -4.82 -7.13
C LEU A 189 -13.44 -5.82 -7.37
N THR A 190 -12.86 -6.33 -6.29
CA THR A 190 -11.72 -7.24 -6.36
C THR A 190 -12.13 -8.64 -5.90
N LEU A 191 -11.87 -9.64 -6.73
CA LEU A 191 -11.89 -11.06 -6.36
C LEU A 191 -10.46 -11.50 -6.07
N GLY A 192 -10.19 -11.90 -4.83
CA GLY A 192 -8.91 -12.45 -4.39
C GLY A 192 -8.97 -13.96 -4.23
N LYS A 193 -7.82 -14.62 -4.42
CA LYS A 193 -7.62 -16.04 -4.12
C LYS A 193 -6.29 -16.24 -3.41
N ASP A 194 -6.35 -16.70 -2.17
CA ASP A 194 -5.23 -17.25 -1.44
C ASP A 194 -5.07 -18.74 -1.78
N PHE A 195 -3.89 -19.12 -2.25
CA PHE A 195 -3.54 -20.49 -2.59
C PHE A 195 -2.83 -21.21 -1.43
N GLY A 196 -2.60 -20.52 -0.31
CA GLY A 196 -1.77 -20.98 0.79
C GLY A 196 -0.28 -20.85 0.48
N ASN A 197 0.55 -21.14 1.50
CA ASN A 197 2.02 -21.12 1.39
C ASN A 197 2.58 -19.80 0.83
N GLY A 198 1.92 -18.67 1.14
CA GLY A 198 2.38 -17.33 0.78
C GLY A 198 1.95 -16.85 -0.61
N PHE A 199 1.40 -17.68 -1.49
CA PHE A 199 0.97 -17.24 -2.83
C PHE A 199 -0.50 -16.82 -2.87
N SER A 200 -0.75 -15.66 -3.48
CA SER A 200 -2.09 -15.12 -3.72
C SER A 200 -2.20 -14.51 -5.12
N ALA A 201 -3.40 -14.54 -5.70
CA ALA A 201 -3.72 -13.86 -6.95
C ALA A 201 -5.02 -13.05 -6.82
N SER A 202 -5.20 -12.08 -7.70
CA SER A 202 -6.40 -11.24 -7.73
C SER A 202 -6.81 -10.83 -9.14
N VAL A 203 -8.11 -10.56 -9.28
CA VAL A 203 -8.71 -9.87 -10.42
C VAL A 203 -9.52 -8.71 -9.89
N ALA A 204 -9.24 -7.49 -10.35
CA ALA A 204 -9.95 -6.28 -9.94
C ALA A 204 -10.58 -5.59 -11.14
N ALA A 205 -11.89 -5.33 -11.08
CA ALA A 205 -12.54 -4.36 -11.95
C ALA A 205 -12.42 -2.99 -11.30
N ILE A 206 -11.81 -2.03 -11.99
CA ILE A 206 -11.49 -0.69 -11.46
C ILE A 206 -12.05 0.37 -12.42
N GLY A 207 -12.62 1.44 -11.91
CA GLY A 207 -13.05 2.60 -12.68
C GLY A 207 -13.01 3.89 -11.86
N THR A 208 -13.05 5.04 -12.55
CA THR A 208 -13.12 6.37 -11.93
C THR A 208 -14.08 7.27 -12.72
N ASP A 209 -14.53 8.36 -12.12
CA ASP A 209 -15.18 9.48 -12.83
C ASP A 209 -14.19 10.62 -13.14
N ALA A 210 -12.88 10.34 -13.04
CA ALA A 210 -11.84 11.34 -13.19
C ALA A 210 -11.91 12.03 -14.56
N GLY A 211 -11.71 13.35 -14.56
CA GLY A 211 -11.81 14.15 -15.77
C GLY A 211 -10.82 13.69 -16.84
N HIS A 212 -11.35 13.26 -17.99
CA HIS A 212 -10.57 12.66 -19.07
C HIS A 212 -9.42 13.56 -19.55
N GLN A 213 -9.61 14.87 -19.57
CA GLN A 213 -8.60 15.82 -20.05
C GLN A 213 -7.45 16.04 -19.04
N HIS A 214 -7.63 15.64 -17.79
CA HIS A 214 -6.70 15.92 -16.69
C HIS A 214 -5.79 14.74 -16.38
N TYR A 215 -6.27 13.51 -16.60
CA TYR A 215 -5.50 12.27 -16.35
C TYR A 215 -5.07 11.59 -17.64
N VAL A 216 -4.36 12.31 -18.50
CA VAL A 216 -3.86 11.80 -19.78
C VAL A 216 -2.35 11.79 -19.86
N THR A 217 -1.80 10.73 -20.46
CA THR A 217 -0.39 10.69 -20.84
C THR A 217 -0.07 11.70 -21.95
N PRO A 218 1.21 12.06 -22.18
CA PRO A 218 1.62 12.85 -23.35
C PRO A 218 1.16 12.27 -24.71
N ALA A 219 0.90 10.96 -24.76
CA ALA A 219 0.38 10.28 -25.94
C ALA A 219 -1.17 10.25 -26.00
N GLY A 220 -1.86 11.02 -25.16
CA GLY A 220 -3.34 11.15 -25.15
C GLY A 220 -4.09 9.97 -24.53
N ARG A 221 -3.42 9.02 -23.87
CA ARG A 221 -4.09 7.87 -23.22
C ARG A 221 -4.65 8.28 -21.87
N PHE A 222 -5.94 8.08 -21.65
CA PHE A 222 -6.62 8.31 -20.38
C PHE A 222 -6.28 7.24 -19.34
N LEU A 223 -5.69 7.66 -18.22
CA LEU A 223 -5.16 6.82 -17.15
C LEU A 223 -6.24 6.29 -16.20
N GLY A 224 -7.41 6.95 -16.12
CA GLY A 224 -8.54 6.58 -15.25
C GLY A 224 -9.57 5.64 -15.86
N ARG A 225 -9.37 5.19 -17.12
CA ARG A 225 -10.36 4.35 -17.83
C ARG A 225 -10.71 3.08 -17.05
N SER A 226 -11.94 2.61 -17.18
CA SER A 226 -12.33 1.32 -16.59
C SER A 226 -11.49 0.17 -17.14
N VAL A 227 -11.04 -0.75 -16.28
CA VAL A 227 -10.15 -1.85 -16.66
C VAL A 227 -10.27 -3.04 -15.72
N LEU A 228 -9.87 -4.21 -16.20
CA LEU A 228 -9.53 -5.36 -15.37
C LEU A 228 -8.03 -5.39 -15.09
N VAL A 229 -7.65 -5.48 -13.82
CA VAL A 229 -6.25 -5.66 -13.38
C VAL A 229 -6.08 -7.06 -12.81
N LEU A 230 -5.05 -7.76 -13.28
CA LEU A 230 -4.62 -9.04 -12.71
C LEU A 230 -3.41 -8.80 -11.81
N GLY A 231 -3.39 -9.45 -10.65
CA GLY A 231 -2.30 -9.38 -9.70
C GLY A 231 -1.86 -10.76 -9.20
N GLY A 232 -0.57 -10.90 -8.92
CA GLY A 232 0.00 -12.04 -8.21
C GLY A 232 1.00 -11.55 -7.17
N LYS A 233 0.97 -12.15 -5.98
CA LYS A 233 1.84 -11.78 -4.86
C LYS A 233 2.29 -13.02 -4.11
N TYR A 234 3.55 -13.03 -3.73
CA TYR A 234 4.15 -14.02 -2.84
C TYR A 234 4.65 -13.33 -1.57
N THR A 235 4.30 -13.88 -0.41
CA THR A 235 4.66 -13.38 0.92
C THR A 235 5.49 -14.43 1.67
N PHE A 236 6.59 -14.01 2.31
CA PHE A 236 7.53 -14.87 3.02
C PHE A 236 8.19 -14.17 4.22
#